data_AF-A0A925TI45-F1
#
_entry.id   AF-A0A925TI45-F1
#
_cell.length_a   1.000
_cell.length_b   1.000
_cell.length_c   1.000
_cell.angle_alpha   90.00
_cell.angle_beta   90.00
_cell.angle_gamma   90.00
#
_symmetry.space_group_name_H-M   'P 1'
#
loop_
_entity.id
_entity.type
_entity.pdbx_description
1 polymer ?
#
loop_
_entity_poly.entity_id
_entity_poly.type
_entity_poly.pdbx_seq_one_letter_code
_entity_poly.pdbx_strand_id
1 'polypeptide(L)'
;MIVFFFSLRDAIRSLWAYRLRSLLTGLGVAIGVATVIAILAIIEGLNVSFREQIAGMGTGTLYVTRTPWIVLADWWRVSRRPQIVRKEAQYLEEKLLLPKAVVPFMDTRGTITAGRSSLQNIRVIGSTELWTLMTGIEPIEGRFLARGDVQAGRELAVAGADIAEVMRLEGL
;
A
#
# COMPACT_ATOMS: atom_id res chain seq x y z
N MET A 1 -14.83 45.91 36.05
CA MET A 1 -15.47 44.58 35.94
C MET A 1 -16.93 44.65 35.48
N ILE A 2 -17.80 45.47 36.12
CA ILE A 2 -19.24 45.57 35.79
C ILE A 2 -19.50 46.11 34.36
N VAL A 3 -18.73 47.09 33.90
CA VAL A 3 -18.89 47.70 32.56
C VAL A 3 -18.72 46.67 31.43
N PHE A 4 -17.74 45.76 31.57
CA PHE A 4 -17.50 44.69 30.60
C PHE A 4 -18.70 43.75 30.48
N PHE A 5 -19.33 43.40 31.61
CA PHE A 5 -20.52 42.54 31.63
C PHE A 5 -21.74 43.22 30.98
N PHE A 6 -21.91 44.52 31.16
CA PHE A 6 -22.97 45.29 30.49
C PHE A 6 -22.76 45.36 28.98
N SER A 7 -21.55 45.69 28.53
CA SER A 7 -21.22 45.74 27.10
C SER A 7 -21.39 44.37 26.42
N LEU A 8 -21.03 43.27 27.09
CA LEU A 8 -21.24 41.91 26.58
C LEU A 8 -22.73 41.59 26.45
N ARG A 9 -23.54 41.95 27.45
CA ARG A 9 -25.01 41.76 27.43
C ARG A 9 -25.66 42.53 26.28
N ASP A 10 -25.25 43.77 26.07
CA ASP A 10 -25.81 44.62 25.02
C ASP A 10 -25.40 44.15 23.61
N ALA A 11 -24.16 43.64 23.46
CA ALA A 11 -23.71 43.00 22.22
C ALA A 11 -24.54 41.75 21.88
N ILE A 12 -24.79 40.87 22.87
CA ILE A 12 -25.62 39.68 22.69
C ILE A 12 -27.06 40.08 22.33
N ARG A 13 -27.62 41.11 22.98
CA ARG A 13 -28.98 41.59 22.67
C ARG A 13 -29.06 42.16 21.25
N SER A 14 -28.02 42.83 20.77
CA SER A 14 -27.92 43.32 19.39
C SER A 14 -27.86 42.19 18.35
N LEU A 15 -27.11 41.12 18.63
CA LEU A 15 -27.10 39.90 17.79
C LEU A 15 -28.49 39.24 17.71
N TRP A 16 -29.25 39.27 18.80
CA TRP A 16 -30.61 38.75 18.87
C TRP A 16 -31.66 39.65 18.20
N ALA A 17 -31.37 40.94 17.99
CA ALA A 17 -32.23 41.87 17.25
C ALA A 17 -32.15 41.66 15.73
N TYR A 18 -30.97 41.26 15.22
CA TYR A 18 -30.74 41.01 13.79
C TYR A 18 -30.40 39.54 13.49
N ARG A 19 -31.24 38.62 14.00
CA ARG A 19 -31.00 37.16 13.98
C ARG A 19 -30.58 36.62 12.61
N LEU A 20 -31.25 37.02 11.53
CA LEU A 20 -30.95 36.52 10.18
C LEU A 20 -29.54 36.90 9.71
N ARG A 21 -29.13 38.16 9.92
CA ARG A 21 -27.81 38.65 9.49
C ARG A 21 -26.69 38.00 10.29
N SER A 22 -26.86 37.90 11.61
CA SER A 22 -25.87 37.28 12.50
C SER A 22 -25.75 35.77 12.29
N LEU A 23 -26.85 35.07 12.01
CA LEU A 23 -26.82 33.63 11.69
C LEU A 23 -26.13 33.36 10.36
N LEU A 24 -26.48 34.09 9.30
CA LEU A 24 -25.91 33.87 7.97
C LEU A 24 -24.40 34.14 7.92
N THR A 25 -23.95 35.19 8.62
CA THR A 25 -22.51 35.51 8.72
C THR A 25 -21.75 34.49 9.56
N GLY A 26 -22.29 34.06 10.69
CA GLY A 26 -21.71 33.00 11.52
C GLY A 26 -21.62 31.65 10.80
N LEU A 27 -22.68 31.26 10.09
CA LEU A 27 -22.69 30.04 9.28
C LEU A 27 -21.68 30.10 8.14
N GLY A 28 -21.53 31.25 7.47
CA GLY A 28 -20.53 31.41 6.41
C GLY A 28 -19.11 31.18 6.90
N VAL A 29 -18.75 31.75 8.07
CA VAL A 29 -17.43 31.54 8.69
C VAL A 29 -17.26 30.09 9.15
N ALA A 30 -18.27 29.51 9.80
CA ALA A 30 -18.20 28.13 10.29
C ALA A 30 -18.02 27.12 9.16
N ILE A 31 -18.79 27.26 8.07
CA ILE A 31 -18.65 26.43 6.87
C ILE A 31 -17.27 26.66 6.26
N GLY A 32 -16.83 27.91 6.07
CA GLY A 32 -15.52 28.21 5.48
C GLY A 32 -14.35 27.55 6.21
N VAL A 33 -14.32 27.66 7.54
CA VAL A 33 -13.27 27.03 8.36
C VAL A 33 -13.38 25.50 8.32
N ALA A 34 -14.60 24.96 8.40
CA ALA A 34 -14.81 23.51 8.32
C ALA A 34 -14.32 22.93 6.99
N THR A 35 -14.58 23.59 5.86
CA THR A 35 -14.15 23.11 4.54
C THR A 35 -12.62 23.11 4.42
N VAL A 36 -11.95 24.14 4.92
CA VAL A 36 -10.47 24.22 4.88
C VAL A 36 -9.85 23.12 5.73
N ILE A 37 -10.35 22.91 6.96
CA ILE A 37 -9.86 21.83 7.82
C ILE A 37 -10.10 20.46 7.18
N ALA A 38 -11.27 20.23 6.59
CA ALA A 38 -11.59 18.97 5.93
C ALA A 38 -10.65 18.68 4.74
N ILE A 39 -10.40 19.68 3.88
CA ILE A 39 -9.49 19.52 2.74
C ILE A 39 -8.06 19.24 3.22
N LEU A 40 -7.57 19.95 4.24
CA LEU A 40 -6.24 19.71 4.80
C LEU A 40 -6.11 18.29 5.37
N ALA A 41 -7.12 17.82 6.10
CA ALA A 41 -7.14 16.46 6.64
C ALA A 41 -7.13 15.40 5.51
N ILE A 42 -7.88 15.63 4.43
CA ILE A 42 -7.90 14.74 3.26
C ILE A 42 -6.53 14.73 2.58
N ILE A 43 -5.91 15.89 2.36
CA ILE A 43 -4.59 15.99 1.72
C ILE A 43 -3.54 15.27 2.55
N GLU A 44 -3.53 15.47 3.87
CA GLU A 44 -2.57 14.82 4.75
C GLU A 44 -2.80 13.31 4.81
N GLY A 45 -4.04 12.86 4.94
CA GLY A 45 -4.39 11.44 4.92
C GLY A 45 -4.00 10.75 3.61
N LEU A 46 -4.22 11.43 2.47
CA LEU A 46 -3.74 10.95 1.18
C LEU A 46 -2.22 10.90 1.14
N ASN A 47 -1.52 11.96 1.56
CA ASN A 47 -0.05 11.98 1.57
C ASN A 47 0.55 10.84 2.41
N VAL A 48 -0.03 10.54 3.58
CA VAL A 48 0.38 9.41 4.41
C VAL A 48 0.14 8.10 3.68
N SER A 49 -1.07 7.89 3.14
CA SER A 49 -1.38 6.65 2.41
C SER A 49 -0.51 6.46 1.15
N PHE A 50 -0.25 7.52 0.40
CA PHE A 50 0.66 7.49 -0.75
C PHE A 50 2.09 7.17 -0.32
N ARG A 51 2.57 7.77 0.79
CA ARG A 51 3.89 7.45 1.36
C ARG A 51 3.97 6.01 1.81
N GLU A 52 2.95 5.46 2.46
CA GLU A 52 2.90 4.06 2.89
C GLU A 52 2.88 3.11 1.69
N GLN A 53 2.08 3.39 0.66
CA GLN A 53 2.05 2.60 -0.56
C GLN A 53 3.41 2.60 -1.27
N ILE A 54 4.07 3.77 -1.37
CA ILE A 54 5.39 3.89 -2.00
C ILE A 54 6.48 3.28 -1.11
N ALA A 55 6.41 3.45 0.21
CA ALA A 55 7.35 2.85 1.16
C ALA A 55 7.25 1.31 1.15
N GLY A 56 6.04 0.76 0.99
CA GLY A 56 5.81 -0.67 0.79
C GLY A 56 6.40 -1.23 -0.51
N MET A 57 6.72 -0.36 -1.49
CA MET A 57 7.45 -0.75 -2.71
C MET A 57 8.98 -0.76 -2.50
N GLY A 58 9.45 -0.37 -1.32
CA GLY A 58 10.86 -0.28 -0.97
C GLY A 58 11.53 0.94 -1.60
N THR A 59 11.91 1.92 -0.77
CA THR A 59 12.75 3.04 -1.20
C THR A 59 14.12 2.50 -1.62
N GLY A 60 14.32 2.30 -2.92
CA GLY A 60 15.54 1.69 -3.49
C GLY A 60 15.30 0.46 -4.37
N THR A 61 14.05 0.02 -4.58
CA THR A 61 13.75 -1.12 -5.46
C THR A 61 13.43 -0.64 -6.88
N LEU A 62 14.16 -1.15 -7.87
CA LEU A 62 13.85 -0.95 -9.29
C LEU A 62 13.16 -2.20 -9.85
N TYR A 63 11.91 -2.05 -10.28
CA TYR A 63 11.16 -3.13 -10.90
C TYR A 63 11.45 -3.20 -12.40
N VAL A 64 11.90 -4.37 -12.86
CA VAL A 64 12.10 -4.66 -14.28
C VAL A 64 11.07 -5.69 -14.71
N THR A 65 10.01 -5.24 -15.38
CA THR A 65 8.93 -6.11 -15.87
C THR A 65 8.76 -5.97 -17.37
N ARG A 66 8.38 -7.08 -18.04
CA ARG A 66 8.10 -7.08 -19.48
C ARG A 66 6.92 -6.17 -19.81
N THR A 67 5.85 -6.30 -19.02
CA THR A 67 4.62 -5.52 -19.13
C THR A 67 4.69 -4.30 -18.23
N PRO A 68 4.38 -3.10 -18.76
CA PRO A 68 4.27 -1.92 -17.92
C PRO A 68 3.05 -2.04 -17.00
N TRP A 69 3.12 -1.44 -15.81
CA TRP A 69 1.98 -1.39 -14.88
C TRP A 69 0.84 -0.53 -15.41
N ILE A 70 1.16 0.48 -16.24
CA ILE A 70 0.18 1.32 -16.92
C ILE A 70 0.41 1.15 -18.43
N VAL A 71 -0.57 0.56 -19.10
CA VAL A 71 -0.52 0.34 -20.56
C VAL A 71 -0.95 1.63 -21.26
N LEU A 72 -0.01 2.57 -21.41
CA LEU A 72 -0.19 3.75 -22.26
C LEU A 72 0.25 3.50 -23.72
N ALA A 73 0.89 2.37 -24.00
CA ALA A 73 1.47 2.02 -25.29
C ALA A 73 0.65 0.93 -26.01
N ASP A 74 0.78 0.87 -27.34
CA ASP A 74 0.18 -0.20 -28.15
C ASP A 74 0.53 -1.60 -27.63
N TRP A 75 -0.50 -2.38 -27.30
CA TRP A 75 -0.38 -3.74 -26.79
C TRP A 75 0.50 -4.64 -27.68
N TRP A 76 0.48 -4.41 -29.00
CA TRP A 76 1.29 -5.18 -29.96
C TRP A 76 2.80 -5.04 -29.73
N ARG A 77 3.26 -3.84 -29.34
CA ARG A 77 4.69 -3.59 -29.03
C ARG A 77 5.11 -4.23 -27.71
N VAL A 78 4.22 -4.27 -26.72
CA VAL A 78 4.49 -4.89 -25.42
C VAL A 78 4.53 -6.41 -25.54
N SER A 79 3.61 -7.00 -26.32
CA SER A 79 3.52 -8.45 -26.52
C SER A 79 4.74 -9.05 -27.21
N ARG A 80 5.37 -8.29 -28.13
CA ARG A 80 6.60 -8.68 -28.84
C ARG A 80 7.89 -8.54 -28.03
N ARG A 81 7.84 -8.04 -26.79
CA ARG A 81 9.04 -7.96 -25.94
C ARG A 81 9.51 -9.37 -25.55
N PRO A 82 10.83 -9.63 -25.55
CA PRO A 82 11.37 -10.91 -25.13
C PRO A 82 10.95 -11.22 -23.69
N GLN A 83 10.77 -12.51 -23.41
CA GLN A 83 10.42 -12.97 -22.08
C GLN A 83 11.63 -12.83 -21.16
N ILE A 84 11.41 -12.30 -19.96
CA ILE A 84 12.47 -12.22 -18.94
C ILE A 84 12.69 -13.62 -18.39
N VAL A 85 13.92 -14.14 -18.49
CA VAL A 85 14.31 -15.48 -18.06
C VAL A 85 15.19 -15.38 -16.82
N ARG A 86 15.14 -16.39 -15.95
CA ARG A 86 15.97 -16.47 -14.73
C ARG A 86 17.48 -16.27 -14.99
N LYS A 87 17.99 -16.67 -16.17
CA LYS A 87 19.39 -16.46 -16.58
C LYS A 87 19.76 -14.98 -16.67
N GLU A 88 18.83 -14.13 -17.08
CA GLU A 88 19.07 -12.68 -17.18
C GLU A 88 19.15 -12.06 -15.79
N ALA A 89 18.35 -12.55 -14.83
CA ALA A 89 18.48 -12.12 -13.44
C ALA A 89 19.86 -12.47 -12.85
N GLN A 90 20.37 -13.67 -13.13
CA GLN A 90 21.73 -14.07 -12.72
C GLN A 90 22.80 -13.21 -13.38
N TYR A 91 22.68 -12.93 -14.68
CA TYR A 91 23.59 -12.04 -15.39
C TYR A 91 23.61 -10.62 -14.79
N LEU A 92 22.43 -10.08 -14.44
CA LEU A 92 22.33 -8.77 -13.80
C LEU A 92 22.96 -8.77 -12.40
N GLU A 93 22.78 -9.84 -11.63
CA GLU A 93 23.41 -10.01 -10.32
C GLU A 93 24.95 -10.01 -10.42
N GLU A 94 25.52 -10.66 -11.43
CA GLU A 94 26.98 -10.70 -11.64
C GLU A 94 27.57 -9.39 -12.16
N LYS A 95 26.81 -8.62 -12.95
CA LYS A 95 27.32 -7.43 -13.66
C LYS A 95 27.05 -6.13 -12.92
N LEU A 96 26.00 -6.05 -12.12
CA LEU A 96 25.62 -4.82 -11.43
C LEU A 96 26.36 -4.72 -10.09
N LEU A 97 27.05 -3.60 -9.87
CA LEU A 97 27.79 -3.32 -8.63
C LEU A 97 26.97 -2.53 -7.60
N LEU A 98 25.89 -1.88 -8.05
CA LEU A 98 25.07 -0.98 -7.24
C LEU A 98 23.95 -1.66 -6.42
N PRO A 99 23.14 -2.56 -6.98
CA PRO A 99 22.04 -3.15 -6.23
C PRO A 99 22.58 -4.14 -5.20
N LYS A 100 22.01 -4.09 -3.98
CA LYS A 100 22.35 -5.03 -2.90
C LYS A 100 21.96 -6.48 -3.23
N ALA A 101 20.90 -6.65 -4.02
CA ALA A 101 20.41 -7.94 -4.48
C ALA A 101 19.58 -7.77 -5.76
N VAL A 102 19.60 -8.79 -6.62
CA VAL A 102 18.70 -8.93 -7.77
C VAL A 102 17.74 -10.08 -7.48
N VAL A 103 16.44 -9.79 -7.41
CA VAL A 103 15.44 -10.76 -6.98
C VAL A 103 14.49 -11.05 -8.14
N PRO A 104 14.59 -12.22 -8.79
CA PRO A 104 13.60 -12.62 -9.78
C PRO A 104 12.28 -12.95 -9.08
N PHE A 105 11.17 -12.51 -9.67
CA PHE A 105 9.85 -12.84 -9.17
C PHE A 105 8.89 -13.11 -10.32
N MET A 106 7.88 -13.92 -10.03
CA MET A 106 6.73 -14.17 -10.90
C MET A 106 5.47 -13.87 -10.09
N ASP A 107 4.59 -13.05 -10.65
CA ASP A 107 3.30 -12.71 -10.05
C ASP A 107 2.20 -13.37 -10.85
N THR A 108 1.46 -14.27 -10.22
CA THR A 108 0.33 -14.97 -10.83
C THR A 108 -0.85 -15.00 -9.87
N ARG A 109 -2.02 -15.39 -10.38
CA ARG A 109 -3.22 -15.61 -9.58
C ARG A 109 -3.63 -17.06 -9.71
N GLY A 110 -3.96 -17.67 -8.58
CA GLY A 110 -4.29 -19.10 -8.50
C GLY A 110 -5.43 -19.35 -7.53
N THR A 111 -5.86 -20.62 -7.50
CA THR A 111 -6.79 -21.13 -6.49
C THR A 111 -5.99 -21.91 -5.46
N ILE A 112 -6.12 -21.54 -4.19
CA ILE A 112 -5.50 -22.26 -3.07
C ILE A 112 -6.58 -23.13 -2.45
N THR A 113 -6.28 -24.41 -2.24
CA THR A 113 -7.21 -25.36 -1.61
C THR A 113 -6.51 -26.02 -0.43
N ALA A 114 -7.14 -25.95 0.74
CA ALA A 114 -6.68 -26.58 1.98
C ALA A 114 -7.86 -27.34 2.60
N GLY A 115 -7.79 -28.68 2.60
CA GLY A 115 -8.87 -29.53 3.09
C GLY A 115 -10.19 -29.28 2.36
N ARG A 116 -11.20 -28.77 3.07
CA ARG A 116 -12.52 -28.43 2.51
C ARG A 116 -12.66 -26.97 2.09
N SER A 117 -11.68 -26.13 2.38
CA SER A 117 -11.71 -24.70 2.07
C SER A 117 -10.97 -24.44 0.77
N SER A 118 -11.57 -23.69 -0.14
CA SER A 118 -10.96 -23.28 -1.41
C SER A 118 -11.15 -21.78 -1.59
N LEU A 119 -10.04 -21.08 -1.80
CA LEU A 119 -10.02 -19.65 -2.11
C LEU A 119 -9.54 -19.46 -3.54
N GLN A 120 -10.36 -18.79 -4.35
CA GLN A 120 -10.05 -18.49 -5.74
C GLN A 120 -9.41 -17.11 -5.87
N ASN A 121 -8.71 -16.89 -6.99
CA ASN A 121 -8.14 -15.59 -7.35
C ASN A 121 -7.15 -15.02 -6.31
N ILE A 122 -6.43 -15.90 -5.61
CA ILE A 122 -5.39 -15.52 -4.66
C ILE A 122 -4.11 -15.19 -5.43
N ARG A 123 -3.46 -14.09 -5.06
CA ARG A 123 -2.16 -13.69 -5.61
C ARG A 123 -1.09 -14.65 -5.10
N VAL A 124 -0.34 -15.24 -6.02
CA VAL A 124 0.76 -16.15 -5.75
C VAL A 124 2.03 -15.53 -6.32
N ILE A 125 3.00 -15.31 -5.44
CA ILE A 125 4.30 -14.73 -5.82
C ILE A 125 5.35 -15.83 -5.72
N GLY A 126 5.92 -16.21 -6.85
CA GLY A 126 7.08 -17.10 -6.90
C GLY A 126 8.37 -16.27 -6.89
N SER A 127 9.20 -16.41 -5.87
CA SER A 127 10.48 -15.70 -5.77
C SER A 127 11.53 -16.54 -5.03
N THR A 128 12.67 -15.92 -4.68
CA THR A 128 13.79 -16.55 -3.97
C THR A 128 13.81 -16.18 -2.49
N GLU A 129 14.81 -16.65 -1.76
CA GLU A 129 15.03 -16.33 -0.35
C GLU A 129 15.22 -14.82 -0.10
N LEU A 130 15.61 -14.08 -1.14
CA LEU A 130 15.91 -12.64 -1.06
C LEU A 130 14.66 -11.75 -1.17
N TRP A 131 13.48 -12.33 -1.36
CA TRP A 131 12.22 -11.57 -1.44
C TRP A 131 11.94 -10.73 -0.18
N THR A 132 12.36 -11.22 0.99
CA THR A 132 12.24 -10.50 2.27
C THR A 132 13.11 -9.24 2.32
N LEU A 133 14.22 -9.17 1.57
CA LEU A 133 15.03 -7.94 1.48
C LEU A 133 14.32 -6.82 0.72
N MET A 134 13.43 -7.18 -0.22
CA MET A 134 12.66 -6.21 -0.99
C MET A 134 11.43 -5.72 -0.22
N THR A 135 10.73 -6.65 0.45
CA THR A 135 9.43 -6.39 1.06
C THR A 135 9.51 -6.07 2.55
N GLY A 136 10.62 -6.40 3.22
CA GLY A 136 10.77 -6.26 4.68
C GLY A 136 9.84 -7.16 5.48
N ILE A 137 9.20 -8.16 4.85
CA ILE A 137 8.27 -9.05 5.53
C ILE A 137 9.06 -10.07 6.35
N GLU A 138 8.73 -10.18 7.63
CA GLU A 138 9.25 -11.21 8.52
C GLU A 138 8.14 -12.24 8.84
N PRO A 139 8.44 -13.54 8.82
CA PRO A 139 7.46 -14.57 9.17
C PRO A 139 7.12 -14.50 10.67
N ILE A 140 5.82 -14.47 10.98
CA ILE A 140 5.31 -14.50 12.36
C ILE A 140 5.53 -15.89 12.98
N GLU A 141 5.29 -16.94 12.20
CA GLU A 141 5.48 -18.33 12.57
C GLU A 141 6.34 -19.06 11.53
N GLY A 142 7.13 -20.03 11.99
CA GLY A 142 8.00 -20.84 11.14
C GLY A 142 9.22 -20.07 10.62
N ARG A 143 9.60 -20.34 9.37
CA ARG A 143 10.75 -19.71 8.70
C ARG A 143 10.41 -19.37 7.26
N PHE A 144 11.06 -18.34 6.73
CA PHE A 144 10.99 -18.04 5.30
C PHE A 144 11.78 -19.07 4.47
N LEU A 145 11.66 -18.97 3.14
CA LEU A 145 12.40 -19.79 2.20
C LEU A 145 13.93 -19.65 2.42
N ALA A 146 14.63 -20.78 2.52
CA ALA A 146 16.09 -20.78 2.57
C ALA A 146 16.67 -21.03 1.18
N ARG A 147 17.89 -20.55 0.94
CA ARG A 147 18.61 -20.75 -0.34
C ARG A 147 18.66 -22.22 -0.77
N GLY A 148 18.89 -23.14 0.17
CA GLY A 148 18.91 -24.58 -0.11
C GLY A 148 17.56 -25.12 -0.59
N ASP A 149 16.45 -24.59 -0.07
CA ASP A 149 15.11 -25.00 -0.50
C ASP A 149 14.81 -24.49 -1.93
N VAL A 150 15.22 -23.26 -2.24
CA VAL A 150 15.05 -22.64 -3.56
C VAL A 150 15.90 -23.34 -4.62
N GLN A 151 17.11 -23.78 -4.28
CA GLN A 151 17.99 -24.53 -5.20
C GLN A 151 17.49 -25.95 -5.44
N ALA A 152 16.99 -26.62 -4.40
CA ALA A 152 16.43 -27.97 -4.50
C ALA A 152 15.03 -28.00 -5.12
N GLY A 153 14.37 -26.86 -5.30
CA GLY A 153 13.01 -26.78 -5.83
C GLY A 153 11.99 -27.43 -4.90
N ARG A 154 12.18 -27.29 -3.58
CA ARG A 154 11.26 -27.87 -2.59
C ARG A 154 9.89 -27.19 -2.65
N GLU A 155 8.84 -27.98 -2.44
CA GLU A 155 7.45 -27.54 -2.41
C GLU A 155 7.12 -26.84 -1.08
N LEU A 156 7.73 -25.68 -0.85
CA LEU A 156 7.47 -24.83 0.31
C LEU A 156 6.76 -23.56 -0.14
N ALA A 157 5.76 -23.13 0.64
CA ALA A 157 5.04 -21.88 0.44
C ALA A 157 4.93 -21.13 1.76
N VAL A 158 4.98 -19.81 1.68
CA VAL A 158 4.72 -18.91 2.81
C VAL A 158 3.35 -18.30 2.59
N ALA A 159 2.44 -18.50 3.54
CA ALA A 159 1.09 -17.94 3.49
C ALA A 159 1.05 -16.55 4.12
N GLY A 160 0.25 -15.65 3.53
CA GLY A 160 -0.06 -14.37 4.18
C GLY A 160 -0.95 -14.59 5.40
N ALA A 161 -0.82 -13.71 6.42
CA ALA A 161 -1.55 -13.82 7.68
C ALA A 161 -3.07 -13.97 7.47
N ASP A 162 -3.67 -13.12 6.62
CA ASP A 162 -5.11 -13.17 6.32
C ASP A 162 -5.55 -14.51 5.72
N ILE A 163 -4.72 -15.10 4.85
CA ILE A 163 -5.02 -16.39 4.21
C ILE A 163 -4.90 -17.52 5.24
N ALA A 164 -3.87 -17.46 6.09
CA ALA A 164 -3.67 -18.43 7.15
C ALA A 164 -4.83 -18.41 8.15
N GLU A 165 -5.32 -17.24 8.54
CA GLU A 165 -6.48 -17.07 9.42
C GLU A 165 -7.77 -17.61 8.78
N VAL A 166 -8.09 -17.19 7.55
CA VAL A 166 -9.31 -17.63 6.85
C VAL A 166 -9.33 -19.13 6.60
N MET A 167 -8.18 -19.70 6.26
CA MET A 167 -8.05 -21.14 6.05
C MET A 167 -7.83 -21.95 7.34
N ARG A 168 -7.71 -21.28 8.50
CA ARG A 168 -7.38 -21.88 9.79
C ARG A 168 -6.14 -22.78 9.72
N LEU A 169 -5.08 -22.24 9.14
CA LEU A 169 -3.78 -22.90 9.02
C LEU A 169 -2.89 -22.69 10.27
N GLU A 170 -3.43 -22.05 11.32
CA GLU A 170 -2.74 -21.86 12.60
C GLU A 170 -2.39 -23.23 13.23
N GLY A 171 -1.09 -23.53 13.33
CA GLY A 171 -0.59 -24.74 13.98
C GLY A 171 -0.07 -25.87 13.06
N LEU A 172 0.34 -25.58 11.82
CA LEU A 172 1.16 -26.50 11.01
C LEU A 172 2.67 -26.27 11.19
#